data_AF-A0A8H6U1Y1-F1
#
_entry.id   AF-A0A8H6U1Y1-F1
#
_cell.length_a   1.000
_cell.length_b   1.000
_cell.length_c   1.000
_cell.angle_alpha   90.00
_cell.angle_beta   90.00
_cell.angle_gamma   90.00
#
_symmetry.space_group_name_H-M   'P 1'
#
loop_
_entity.id
_entity.type
_entity.pdbx_description
1 polymer ?
#
loop_
_entity_poly.entity_id
_entity_poly.type
_entity_poly.pdbx_seq_one_letter_code
_entity_poly.pdbx_strand_id
1 'polypeptide(L)'
;MLGLCLSSSPNHDRTQISVEHSSPGAGAGIFVHRKALSVKDLPPDLLTHSLPAGNPSLVFDCIYHTSIKSRTVRDAAFKVFIQELALQRIEAQTSLVLSRQISTPNIASKGKLLPRTVLIPSSVPKAPKTRPLIEEILPVTVSGSSKPDATTPAKGILKTTGSAPPMPEPARAGPRPSWRWSKIAGDAIEITIIIPSLKRALIAETMLELETRRLLLAVPGHPPLDIDLSRFGC
;
A
#
# COMPACT_ATOMS: atom_id res chain seq x y z
N MET A 1 -5.73 3.34 2.06
CA MET A 1 -6.28 2.04 2.45
C MET A 1 -7.60 2.08 1.75
N LEU A 2 -7.68 1.41 0.61
CA LEU A 2 -8.90 1.38 -0.16
C LEU A 2 -10.00 0.88 0.78
N GLY A 3 -11.05 1.67 0.95
CA GLY A 3 -12.19 1.29 1.76
C GLY A 3 -12.98 0.26 0.97
N LEU A 4 -12.83 -1.02 1.29
CA LEU A 4 -13.67 -2.07 0.72
C LEU A 4 -15.00 -2.10 1.47
N CYS A 5 -15.93 -1.29 1.01
CA CYS A 5 -17.32 -1.34 1.45
C CYS A 5 -18.03 -2.47 0.69
N LEU A 6 -18.04 -3.65 1.32
CA LEU A 6 -18.85 -4.80 0.93
C LEU A 6 -20.28 -4.60 1.45
N SER A 7 -21.19 -4.18 0.58
CA SER A 7 -22.61 -4.04 0.91
C SER A 7 -23.43 -5.17 0.26
N SER A 8 -24.03 -6.01 1.11
CA SER A 8 -25.02 -6.99 0.68
C SER A 8 -26.41 -6.41 0.89
N SER A 9 -27.14 -6.14 -0.19
CA SER A 9 -28.53 -5.69 -0.09
C SER A 9 -29.44 -6.89 0.23
N PRO A 10 -30.37 -6.80 1.20
CA PRO A 10 -31.17 -7.95 1.61
C PRO A 10 -32.27 -8.36 0.62
N ASN A 11 -32.54 -7.57 -0.43
CA ASN A 11 -33.72 -7.74 -1.29
C ASN A 11 -33.44 -8.36 -2.68
N HIS A 12 -32.19 -8.57 -3.10
CA HIS A 12 -31.83 -9.25 -4.36
C HIS A 12 -30.53 -10.04 -4.19
N ASP A 13 -30.33 -11.10 -5.00
CA ASP A 13 -29.14 -11.98 -5.04
C ASP A 13 -27.91 -11.28 -5.65
N ARG A 14 -27.58 -10.10 -5.11
CA ARG A 14 -26.66 -9.11 -5.70
C ARG A 14 -25.81 -8.49 -4.60
N THR A 15 -24.59 -9.00 -4.45
CA THR A 15 -23.55 -8.34 -3.65
C THR A 15 -22.93 -7.19 -4.45
N GLN A 16 -22.80 -6.02 -3.82
CA GLN A 16 -22.09 -4.89 -4.38
C GLN A 16 -20.74 -4.71 -3.67
N ILE A 17 -19.67 -4.69 -4.45
CA ILE A 17 -18.35 -4.27 -4.00
C ILE A 17 -18.14 -2.84 -4.49
N SER A 18 -18.12 -1.89 -3.56
CA SER A 18 -17.67 -0.52 -3.84
C SER A 18 -16.24 -0.36 -3.32
N VAL A 19 -15.32 -0.10 -4.24
CA VAL A 19 -13.91 0.20 -3.92
C VAL A 19 -13.77 1.72 -3.82
N GLU A 20 -13.80 2.27 -2.61
CA GLU A 20 -13.50 3.70 -2.42
C GLU A 20 -11.99 3.92 -2.30
N HIS A 21 -11.43 4.77 -3.18
CA HIS A 21 -10.03 5.17 -3.08
C HIS A 21 -9.81 6.20 -1.95
N SER A 22 -9.84 5.70 -0.71
CA SER A 22 -9.44 6.46 0.48
C SER A 22 -7.96 6.28 0.81
N SER A 23 -7.27 7.38 1.11
CA SER A 23 -5.82 7.37 1.42
C SER A 23 -5.55 6.79 2.82
N PRO A 24 -4.54 5.92 3.03
CA PRO A 24 -4.31 5.27 4.32
C PRO A 24 -3.68 6.22 5.35
N GLY A 25 -4.23 6.23 6.57
CA GLY A 25 -3.42 6.34 7.78
C GLY A 25 -2.90 4.96 8.22
N ALA A 26 -2.04 4.82 9.23
CA ALA A 26 -1.19 5.83 9.87
C ALA A 26 -0.02 5.14 10.60
N GLY A 27 1.20 5.32 10.10
CA GLY A 27 2.39 5.36 10.97
C GLY A 27 2.64 6.81 11.40
N ALA A 28 3.85 7.12 11.90
CA ALA A 28 4.30 8.51 11.99
C ALA A 28 4.44 9.09 10.57
N GLY A 29 3.35 9.70 10.07
CA GLY A 29 3.18 10.00 8.66
C GLY A 29 4.15 11.08 8.16
N ILE A 30 4.98 10.72 7.18
CA ILE A 30 5.69 11.69 6.34
C ILE A 30 4.75 12.12 5.23
N PHE A 31 4.40 13.40 5.23
CA PHE A 31 3.62 14.01 4.16
C PHE A 31 4.55 14.76 3.23
N VAL A 32 4.91 14.12 2.11
CA VAL A 32 5.59 14.79 1.01
C VAL A 32 4.54 15.59 0.25
N HIS A 33 4.58 16.92 0.35
CA HIS A 33 3.70 17.78 -0.44
C HIS A 33 4.37 18.06 -1.78
N ARG A 34 3.79 17.54 -2.86
CA ARG A 34 4.30 17.76 -4.22
C ARG A 34 4.17 19.25 -4.58
N LYS A 35 5.27 19.90 -4.94
CA LYS A 35 5.28 21.07 -5.85
C LYS A 35 6.33 20.83 -6.93
N ALA A 36 6.10 19.78 -7.73
CA ALA A 36 6.93 19.47 -8.89
C ALA A 36 6.66 20.51 -9.98
N LEU A 37 7.41 21.62 -9.92
CA LEU A 37 7.37 22.69 -10.90
C LEU A 37 8.21 22.26 -12.11
N SER A 38 7.54 21.67 -13.10
CA SER A 38 8.13 21.49 -14.44
C SER A 38 8.45 22.87 -15.02
N VAL A 39 9.70 23.07 -15.42
CA VAL A 39 10.20 24.36 -15.94
C VAL A 39 9.50 24.76 -17.25
N LYS A 40 8.82 23.82 -17.92
CA LYS A 40 8.15 24.06 -19.22
C LYS A 40 6.68 24.48 -19.11
N ASP A 41 6.04 24.34 -17.95
CA ASP A 41 4.58 24.37 -17.81
C ASP A 41 4.08 25.48 -16.85
N LEU A 42 4.84 26.57 -16.69
CA LEU A 42 4.54 27.63 -15.73
C LEU A 42 4.58 29.02 -16.36
N PRO A 43 3.67 29.94 -15.95
CA PRO A 43 3.82 31.36 -16.28
C PRO A 43 5.13 31.90 -15.66
N PRO A 44 5.80 32.85 -16.34
CA PRO A 44 7.12 33.34 -15.93
C PRO A 44 7.13 33.91 -14.49
N ASP A 45 6.00 34.43 -14.03
CA ASP A 45 5.80 35.05 -12.71
C ASP A 45 5.95 34.05 -11.53
N LEU A 46 5.84 32.74 -11.79
CA LEU A 46 5.98 31.66 -10.80
C LEU A 46 7.35 30.97 -10.85
N LEU A 47 8.20 31.36 -11.79
CA LEU A 47 9.54 30.81 -12.03
C LEU A 47 10.62 31.74 -11.48
N THR A 48 11.04 31.51 -10.23
CA THR A 48 12.47 31.58 -9.79
C THR A 48 12.63 31.44 -8.27
N HIS A 49 13.06 30.25 -7.85
CA HIS A 49 14.07 30.15 -6.79
C HIS A 49 15.36 29.71 -7.46
N SER A 50 15.96 30.61 -8.22
CA SER A 50 17.26 30.36 -8.84
C SER A 50 18.29 30.03 -7.76
N LEU A 51 19.13 29.04 -8.04
CA LEU A 51 20.40 28.95 -7.35
C LEU A 51 21.22 30.21 -7.66
N PRO A 52 22.19 30.62 -6.82
CA PRO A 52 23.10 31.73 -7.15
C PRO A 52 23.82 31.56 -8.51
N ALA A 53 23.88 30.34 -9.03
CA ALA A 53 24.43 29.98 -10.33
C ALA A 53 23.40 29.81 -11.47
N GLY A 54 22.15 30.27 -11.30
CA GLY A 54 21.11 30.27 -12.35
C GLY A 54 20.50 28.92 -12.75
N ASN A 55 21.16 27.79 -12.43
CA ASN A 55 20.71 26.45 -12.81
C ASN A 55 19.29 26.11 -12.27
N PRO A 56 18.43 25.46 -13.09
CA PRO A 56 17.13 24.99 -12.66
C PRO A 56 17.26 23.88 -11.62
N SER A 57 16.42 23.92 -10.59
CA SER A 57 16.43 22.93 -9.50
C SER A 57 15.02 22.59 -9.04
N LEU A 58 14.73 21.30 -8.85
CA LEU A 58 13.51 20.83 -8.21
C LEU A 58 13.62 20.98 -6.68
N VAL A 59 12.52 21.37 -6.03
CA VAL A 59 12.42 21.52 -4.57
C VAL A 59 11.24 20.69 -4.07
N PHE A 60 11.49 19.86 -3.06
CA PHE A 60 10.49 19.01 -2.42
C PHE A 60 10.33 19.38 -0.95
N ASP A 61 9.10 19.66 -0.53
CA ASP A 61 8.77 19.93 0.87
C ASP A 61 8.31 18.64 1.56
N CYS A 62 9.14 18.13 2.47
CA CYS A 62 8.82 16.98 3.31
C CYS A 62 8.32 17.47 4.67
N ILE A 63 7.06 17.19 5.00
CA ILE A 63 6.37 17.70 6.18
C ILE A 63 6.22 16.57 7.20
N TYR A 64 6.62 16.87 8.44
CA TYR A 64 6.68 15.92 9.54
C TYR A 64 5.94 16.46 10.77
N HIS A 65 5.43 15.56 11.60
CA HIS A 65 4.90 15.93 12.91
C HIS A 65 6.00 16.49 13.82
N THR A 66 5.71 17.57 14.56
CA THR A 66 6.71 18.33 15.34
C THR A 66 7.45 17.51 16.40
N SER A 67 6.85 16.43 16.91
CA SER A 67 7.46 15.54 17.90
C SER A 67 8.79 14.93 17.44
N ILE A 68 8.98 14.68 16.13
CA ILE A 68 10.21 14.06 15.64
C ILE A 68 11.44 14.97 15.78
N LYS A 69 11.25 16.30 15.82
CA LYS A 69 12.33 17.30 15.87
C LYS A 69 13.26 17.09 17.07
N SER A 70 12.70 16.73 18.23
CA SER A 70 13.49 16.48 19.45
C SER A 70 14.38 15.24 19.33
N ARG A 71 14.04 14.29 18.45
CA ARG A 71 14.81 13.07 18.24
C ARG A 71 15.84 13.24 17.13
N THR A 72 15.49 13.87 16.00
CA THR A 72 16.44 14.12 14.90
C THR A 72 17.61 15.04 15.27
N VAL A 73 17.49 15.82 16.36
CA VAL A 73 18.59 16.61 16.93
C VAL A 73 19.52 15.77 17.83
N ARG A 74 19.00 14.77 18.54
CA ARG A 74 19.76 13.94 19.50
C ARG A 74 20.33 12.65 18.92
N ASP A 75 19.66 12.10 17.91
CA ASP A 75 19.90 10.79 17.33
C ASP A 75 20.23 10.96 15.84
N ALA A 76 21.53 10.91 15.51
CA ALA A 76 22.03 11.11 14.16
C ALA A 76 21.61 9.98 13.21
N ALA A 77 21.51 8.74 13.70
CA ALA A 77 21.02 7.60 12.93
C ALA A 77 19.53 7.78 12.58
N PHE A 78 18.72 8.24 13.53
CA PHE A 78 17.31 8.58 13.27
C PHE A 78 17.16 9.77 12.31
N LYS A 79 18.06 10.76 12.34
CA LYS A 79 18.09 11.83 11.34
C LYS A 79 18.32 11.29 9.92
N VAL A 80 19.30 10.40 9.74
CA VAL A 80 19.57 9.75 8.44
C VAL A 80 18.38 8.89 8.00
N PHE A 81 17.80 8.10 8.91
CA PHE A 81 16.59 7.31 8.64
C PHE A 81 15.42 8.17 8.13
N ILE A 82 15.15 9.31 8.77
CA ILE A 82 14.09 10.24 8.34
C ILE A 82 14.39 10.83 6.95
N GLN A 83 15.66 11.10 6.63
CA GLN A 83 16.07 11.58 5.31
C GLN A 83 15.89 10.51 4.22
N GLU A 84 16.32 9.27 4.46
CA GLU A 84 16.14 8.15 3.52
C GLU A 84 14.66 7.85 3.28
N LEU A 85 13.85 7.79 4.34
CA LEU A 85 12.41 7.52 4.22
C LEU A 85 11.69 8.62 3.42
N ALA A 86 12.17 9.86 3.49
CA ALA A 86 11.68 10.96 2.68
C ALA A 86 12.09 10.84 1.20
N LEU A 87 13.35 10.50 0.91
CA LEU A 87 13.82 10.25 -0.46
C LEU A 87 13.03 9.11 -1.10
N GLN A 88 12.95 7.95 -0.44
CA GLN A 88 12.14 6.80 -0.89
C GLN A 88 10.69 7.19 -1.19
N ARG A 89 10.10 8.07 -0.36
CA ARG A 89 8.71 8.53 -0.57
C ARG A 89 8.57 9.46 -1.77
N ILE A 90 9.55 10.32 -2.05
CA ILE A 90 9.58 11.16 -3.26
C ILE A 90 9.73 10.28 -4.50
N GLU A 91 10.68 9.35 -4.51
CA GLU A 91 10.92 8.42 -5.63
C GLU A 91 9.64 7.63 -5.97
N ALA A 92 9.00 7.02 -4.95
CA ALA A 92 7.75 6.28 -5.12
C ALA A 92 6.56 7.11 -5.61
N GLN A 93 6.56 8.44 -5.42
CA GLN A 93 5.50 9.35 -5.87
C GLN A 93 5.78 10.02 -7.21
N THR A 94 7.05 10.13 -7.61
CA THR A 94 7.46 10.91 -8.79
C THR A 94 8.13 10.08 -9.88
N SER A 95 8.43 8.80 -9.60
CA SER A 95 9.23 7.91 -10.46
C SER A 95 10.61 8.47 -10.82
N LEU A 96 11.13 9.40 -10.02
CA LEU A 96 12.50 9.89 -10.11
C LEU A 96 13.44 8.93 -9.36
N VAL A 97 14.71 8.90 -9.76
CA VAL A 97 15.79 8.25 -9.02
C VAL A 97 16.68 9.35 -8.43
N LEU A 98 16.84 9.36 -7.10
CA LEU A 98 17.54 10.41 -6.37
C LEU A 98 18.88 9.90 -5.82
N SER A 99 19.92 10.73 -5.90
CA SER A 99 21.22 10.39 -5.30
C SER A 99 21.14 10.31 -3.78
N ARG A 100 21.83 9.32 -3.19
CA ARG A 100 21.99 9.18 -1.73
C ARG A 100 23.20 9.94 -1.17
N GLN A 101 23.92 10.68 -2.02
CA GLN A 101 24.99 11.58 -1.59
C GLN A 101 24.40 12.91 -1.09
N ILE A 102 23.76 12.87 0.08
CA ILE A 102 23.03 13.99 0.66
C ILE A 102 24.01 14.97 1.33
N SER A 103 23.98 16.24 0.93
CA SER A 103 24.55 17.34 1.71
C SER A 103 23.44 18.04 2.50
N THR A 104 23.68 18.38 3.78
CA THR A 104 22.78 19.23 4.56
C THR A 104 23.31 20.66 4.61
N PRO A 105 22.94 21.56 3.68
CA PRO A 105 23.35 22.96 3.72
C PRO A 105 22.79 23.64 4.98
N ASN A 106 23.55 24.58 5.55
CA ASN A 106 23.14 25.35 6.73
C ASN A 106 22.13 26.46 6.35
N ILE A 107 20.96 26.06 5.84
CA ILE A 107 19.84 26.93 5.49
C ILE A 107 18.53 26.31 6.02
N ALA A 108 17.60 27.14 6.51
CA ALA A 108 16.35 26.66 7.07
C ALA A 108 15.36 26.15 6.01
N SER A 109 15.35 26.76 4.82
CA SER A 109 14.51 26.39 3.69
C SER A 109 15.17 26.76 2.36
N LYS A 110 14.74 26.11 1.27
CA LYS A 110 15.13 26.51 -0.09
C LYS A 110 14.10 27.50 -0.64
N GLY A 111 14.40 28.79 -0.49
CA GLY A 111 13.48 29.88 -0.87
C GLY A 111 12.47 30.21 0.23
N LYS A 112 11.47 31.03 -0.13
CA LYS A 112 10.46 31.54 0.81
C LYS A 112 9.41 30.47 1.08
N LEU A 113 9.20 30.11 2.35
CA LEU A 113 8.13 29.20 2.75
C LEU A 113 6.78 29.90 2.61
N LEU A 114 5.96 29.44 1.67
CA LEU A 114 4.56 29.86 1.56
C LEU A 114 3.70 29.04 2.54
N PRO A 115 2.61 29.60 3.10
CA PRO A 115 1.62 28.82 3.84
C PRO A 115 1.05 27.70 2.97
N ARG A 116 0.92 26.50 3.55
CA ARG A 116 0.37 25.32 2.86
C ARG A 116 -0.57 24.55 3.79
N THR A 117 -1.73 24.17 3.27
CA THR A 117 -2.66 23.26 3.93
C THR A 117 -2.28 21.82 3.57
N VAL A 118 -2.15 20.95 4.56
CA VAL A 118 -1.87 19.52 4.37
C VAL A 118 -3.06 18.72 4.88
N LEU A 119 -3.57 17.80 4.07
CA LEU A 119 -4.58 16.85 4.51
C LEU A 119 -3.92 15.80 5.39
N ILE A 120 -4.14 15.91 6.71
CA ILE A 120 -3.74 14.92 7.69
C ILE A 120 -4.91 13.93 7.86
N PRO A 121 -4.73 12.62 7.56
CA PRO A 121 -5.75 11.60 7.82
C PRO A 121 -6.12 11.58 9.31
N SER A 122 -7.38 11.87 9.62
CA SER A 122 -7.85 12.18 10.98
C SER A 122 -7.89 10.95 11.92
N SER A 123 -7.80 9.74 11.39
CA SER A 123 -7.96 8.48 12.12
C SER A 123 -6.64 7.72 12.31
N VAL A 124 -5.88 8.11 13.33
CA VAL A 124 -5.13 7.11 14.09
C VAL A 124 -6.17 6.34 14.92
N PRO A 125 -6.36 5.02 14.72
CA PRO A 125 -7.25 4.25 15.58
C PRO A 125 -6.72 4.33 17.01
N LYS A 126 -7.47 4.97 17.90
CA LYS A 126 -7.15 4.97 19.34
C LYS A 126 -7.23 3.53 19.81
N ALA A 127 -6.07 2.93 20.09
CA ALA A 127 -6.00 1.59 20.65
C ALA A 127 -6.93 1.52 21.88
N PRO A 128 -7.84 0.52 21.97
CA PRO A 128 -8.73 0.41 23.10
C PRO A 128 -7.91 0.26 24.38
N LYS A 129 -8.23 1.06 25.42
CA LYS A 129 -7.50 1.12 26.70
C LYS A 129 -7.74 -0.12 27.59
N THR A 130 -7.84 -1.31 27.01
CA THR A 130 -8.26 -2.53 27.70
C THR A 130 -7.17 -3.60 27.68
N ARG A 131 -6.40 -3.58 28.78
CA ARG A 131 -5.55 -4.66 29.32
C ARG A 131 -4.21 -4.92 28.58
N PRO A 132 -3.09 -5.11 29.31
CA PRO A 132 -1.84 -5.53 28.71
C PRO A 132 -1.95 -6.97 28.18
N LEU A 133 -1.53 -7.18 26.94
CA LEU A 133 -1.46 -8.51 26.28
C LEU A 133 -0.07 -9.15 26.43
N ILE A 134 0.85 -8.48 27.13
CA ILE A 134 2.21 -8.98 27.38
C ILE A 134 2.22 -9.61 28.77
N GLU A 135 2.17 -10.93 28.81
CA GLU A 135 2.49 -11.73 29.98
C GLU A 135 4.01 -12.01 29.96
N GLU A 136 4.70 -11.67 31.06
CA GLU A 136 6.15 -11.80 31.15
C GLU A 136 6.53 -13.26 31.41
N ILE A 137 7.06 -13.93 30.39
CA ILE A 137 7.49 -15.33 30.51
C ILE A 137 8.80 -15.39 31.31
N LEU A 138 8.71 -15.79 32.58
CA LEU A 138 9.88 -16.05 33.43
C LEU A 138 10.80 -17.12 32.77
N PRO A 139 12.13 -16.98 32.90
CA PRO A 139 13.08 -17.88 32.24
C PRO A 139 13.01 -19.30 32.82
N VAL A 140 12.44 -20.23 32.04
CA VAL A 140 12.44 -21.67 32.38
C VAL A 140 13.86 -22.21 32.30
N THR A 141 14.41 -22.60 33.45
CA THR A 141 15.74 -23.19 33.58
C THR A 141 15.73 -24.63 33.05
N VAL A 142 16.07 -24.81 31.78
CA VAL A 142 16.22 -26.13 31.15
C VAL A 142 17.50 -26.83 31.63
N SER A 143 17.42 -27.48 32.79
CA SER A 143 18.43 -28.47 33.22
C SER A 143 18.21 -29.77 32.45
N GLY A 144 19.16 -30.16 31.60
CA GLY A 144 19.08 -31.39 30.81
C GLY A 144 19.70 -32.60 31.49
N SER A 145 19.36 -33.81 31.05
CA SER A 145 20.21 -35.02 31.09
C SER A 145 19.54 -36.23 30.44
N SER A 146 20.34 -37.00 29.69
CA SER A 146 20.04 -38.27 29.00
C SER A 146 19.07 -38.18 27.80
N LYS A 147 19.11 -39.06 26.78
CA LYS A 147 20.09 -40.11 26.41
C LYS A 147 20.01 -40.34 24.88
N PRO A 148 21.08 -40.73 24.16
CA PRO A 148 20.99 -41.13 22.75
C PRO A 148 20.60 -42.62 22.62
N ASP A 149 19.78 -42.95 21.62
CA ASP A 149 19.61 -44.34 21.16
C ASP A 149 19.38 -44.41 19.63
N ALA A 150 19.55 -45.59 19.06
CA ALA A 150 20.10 -45.77 17.72
C ALA A 150 19.09 -46.04 16.58
N THR A 151 19.47 -45.55 15.40
CA THR A 151 19.49 -46.26 14.10
C THR A 151 18.37 -47.26 13.76
N THR A 152 17.64 -46.97 12.67
CA THR A 152 17.31 -47.98 11.64
C THR A 152 17.04 -47.32 10.28
N PRO A 153 17.57 -47.87 9.15
CA PRO A 153 17.25 -47.38 7.81
C PRO A 153 16.19 -48.26 7.12
N ALA A 154 15.16 -47.64 6.54
CA ALA A 154 14.18 -48.35 5.70
C ALA A 154 14.35 -47.94 4.22
N LYS A 155 14.91 -48.85 3.41
CA LYS A 155 14.82 -48.77 1.93
C LYS A 155 13.46 -49.33 1.51
N GLY A 156 12.71 -48.58 0.71
CA GLY A 156 11.40 -48.99 0.19
C GLY A 156 11.16 -48.47 -1.22
N ILE A 157 11.86 -49.03 -2.20
CA ILE A 157 11.55 -48.80 -3.62
C ILE A 157 10.41 -49.75 -3.99
N LEU A 158 9.23 -49.22 -4.32
CA LEU A 158 8.33 -49.93 -5.22
C LEU A 158 7.56 -48.98 -6.15
N LYS A 159 7.46 -49.44 -7.39
CA LYS A 159 7.00 -48.76 -8.59
C LYS A 159 5.51 -49.07 -8.78
N THR A 160 4.64 -48.06 -8.78
CA THR A 160 3.23 -48.21 -9.19
C THR A 160 2.93 -47.42 -10.45
N THR A 161 2.47 -48.16 -11.45
CA THR A 161 2.09 -47.70 -12.78
C THR A 161 0.79 -46.89 -12.79
N GLY A 162 0.82 -45.78 -13.51
CA GLY A 162 -0.23 -45.30 -14.40
C GLY A 162 -1.70 -45.49 -13.99
N SER A 163 -2.28 -44.45 -13.39
CA SER A 163 -3.53 -43.91 -13.91
C SER A 163 -3.31 -42.42 -14.20
N ALA A 164 -3.62 -41.99 -15.42
CA ALA A 164 -3.70 -40.56 -15.68
C ALA A 164 -4.84 -40.00 -14.82
N PRO A 165 -4.62 -38.95 -14.00
CA PRO A 165 -5.71 -38.36 -13.24
C PRO A 165 -6.80 -37.92 -14.23
N PRO A 166 -8.09 -38.23 -13.97
CA PRO A 166 -9.16 -37.80 -14.86
C PRO A 166 -9.07 -36.29 -15.01
N MET A 167 -8.83 -35.85 -16.25
CA MET A 167 -8.70 -34.44 -16.60
C MET A 167 -9.92 -33.72 -16.04
N PRO A 168 -9.75 -32.76 -15.10
CA PRO A 168 -10.89 -32.20 -14.37
C PRO A 168 -11.85 -31.59 -15.38
N GLU A 169 -13.05 -32.16 -15.43
CA GLU A 169 -14.16 -31.73 -16.28
C GLU A 169 -14.27 -30.21 -16.16
N PRO A 170 -14.35 -29.44 -17.27
CA PRO A 170 -14.25 -28.00 -17.24
C PRO A 170 -15.37 -27.44 -16.38
N ALA A 171 -15.03 -27.08 -15.13
CA ALA A 171 -15.97 -26.70 -14.10
C ALA A 171 -16.86 -25.59 -14.66
N ARG A 172 -18.16 -25.88 -14.78
CA ARG A 172 -19.12 -25.05 -15.53
C ARG A 172 -18.94 -23.59 -15.13
N ALA A 173 -18.38 -22.81 -16.04
CA ALA A 173 -17.94 -21.45 -15.73
C ALA A 173 -19.14 -20.65 -15.18
N GLY A 174 -19.03 -20.21 -13.93
CA GLY A 174 -20.07 -19.42 -13.29
C GLY A 174 -20.38 -18.17 -14.10
N PRO A 175 -21.60 -17.62 -14.00
CA PRO A 175 -21.99 -16.43 -14.74
C PRO A 175 -20.96 -15.31 -14.57
N ARG A 176 -20.55 -14.72 -15.70
CA ARG A 176 -19.40 -13.81 -15.77
C ARG A 176 -19.68 -12.54 -14.94
N PRO A 177 -18.74 -12.09 -14.08
CA PRO A 177 -18.88 -10.81 -13.39
C PRO A 177 -19.10 -9.67 -14.37
N SER A 178 -19.97 -8.73 -13.99
CA SER A 178 -20.19 -7.48 -14.73
C SER A 178 -19.69 -6.31 -13.88
N TRP A 179 -19.24 -5.24 -14.53
CA TRP A 179 -18.73 -4.07 -13.84
C TRP A 179 -19.13 -2.80 -14.58
N ARG A 180 -19.14 -1.70 -13.83
CA ARG A 180 -19.31 -0.34 -14.35
C ARG A 180 -18.47 0.61 -13.51
N TRP A 181 -18.23 1.80 -14.04
CA TRP A 181 -17.54 2.85 -13.31
C TRP A 181 -18.32 4.17 -13.43
N SER A 182 -18.10 5.08 -12.48
CA SER A 182 -18.60 6.45 -12.52
C SER A 182 -17.49 7.40 -12.05
N LYS A 183 -17.52 8.67 -12.50
CA LYS A 183 -16.67 9.72 -11.95
C LYS A 183 -17.44 10.43 -10.83
N ILE A 184 -16.88 10.40 -9.62
CA ILE A 184 -17.41 11.14 -8.46
C ILE A 184 -16.78 12.54 -8.45
N ALA A 185 -17.36 13.48 -7.69
CA ALA A 185 -16.85 14.84 -7.55
C ALA A 185 -15.35 14.87 -7.18
N GLY A 186 -14.58 15.68 -7.93
CA GLY A 186 -13.11 15.72 -7.86
C GLY A 186 -12.45 14.74 -8.84
N ASP A 187 -11.31 14.19 -8.43
CA ASP A 187 -10.51 13.22 -9.20
C ASP A 187 -10.73 11.76 -8.73
N ALA A 188 -11.88 11.50 -8.09
CA ALA A 188 -12.25 10.18 -7.61
C ALA A 188 -13.06 9.39 -8.66
N ILE A 189 -12.74 8.12 -8.83
CA ILE A 189 -13.54 7.16 -9.59
C ILE A 189 -14.20 6.16 -8.65
N GLU A 190 -15.44 5.80 -8.94
CA GLU A 190 -16.15 4.68 -8.33
C GLU A 190 -16.14 3.52 -9.31
N ILE A 191 -15.70 2.34 -8.86
CA ILE A 191 -15.82 1.10 -9.63
C ILE A 191 -16.83 0.20 -8.90
N THR A 192 -17.95 -0.10 -9.56
CA THR A 192 -18.96 -1.05 -9.07
C THR A 192 -18.74 -2.39 -9.76
N ILE A 193 -18.40 -3.43 -8.98
CA ILE A 193 -18.32 -4.81 -9.49
C ILE A 193 -19.53 -5.60 -8.99
N ILE A 194 -20.20 -6.30 -9.91
CA ILE A 194 -21.41 -7.10 -9.68
C ILE A 194 -21.06 -8.56 -9.97
N ILE A 195 -20.99 -9.36 -8.90
CA ILE A 195 -20.68 -10.79 -8.98
C ILE A 195 -21.98 -11.57 -8.73
N PRO A 196 -22.54 -12.26 -9.74
CA PRO A 196 -23.78 -13.02 -9.58
C PRO A 196 -23.57 -14.19 -8.61
N SER A 197 -24.53 -14.40 -7.69
CA SER A 197 -24.54 -15.50 -6.72
C SER A 197 -23.30 -15.64 -5.82
N LEU A 198 -22.62 -14.53 -5.53
CA LEU A 198 -21.48 -14.49 -4.59
C LEU A 198 -21.93 -14.83 -3.17
N LYS A 199 -21.58 -16.04 -2.70
CA LYS A 199 -21.86 -16.48 -1.33
C LYS A 199 -20.94 -15.79 -0.32
N ARG A 200 -21.47 -15.43 0.85
CA ARG A 200 -20.71 -14.78 1.94
C ARG A 200 -19.44 -15.53 2.35
N ALA A 201 -19.43 -16.87 2.29
CA ALA A 201 -18.25 -17.68 2.58
C ALA A 201 -17.08 -17.39 1.62
N LEU A 202 -17.37 -17.24 0.32
CA LEU A 202 -16.35 -17.02 -0.71
C LEU A 202 -15.68 -15.64 -0.59
N ILE A 203 -16.28 -14.67 0.10
CA ILE A 203 -15.71 -13.32 0.31
C ILE A 203 -14.36 -13.40 1.04
N ALA A 204 -14.18 -14.35 1.96
CA ALA A 204 -12.90 -14.56 2.65
C ALA A 204 -11.81 -15.14 1.73
N GLU A 205 -12.20 -15.75 0.62
CA GLU A 205 -11.33 -16.37 -0.38
C GLU A 205 -11.15 -15.50 -1.64
N THR A 206 -11.88 -14.38 -1.77
CA THR A 206 -11.70 -13.46 -2.89
C THR A 206 -10.40 -12.68 -2.77
N MET A 207 -9.63 -12.63 -3.86
CA MET A 207 -8.42 -11.83 -3.96
C MET A 207 -8.69 -10.62 -4.86
N LEU A 208 -8.43 -9.43 -4.34
CA LEU A 208 -8.49 -8.17 -5.09
C LEU A 208 -7.10 -7.52 -5.07
N GLU A 209 -6.50 -7.39 -6.24
CA GLU A 209 -5.23 -6.69 -6.45
C GLU A 209 -5.47 -5.41 -7.26
N LEU A 210 -4.77 -4.34 -6.89
CA LEU A 210 -4.89 -3.05 -7.56
C LEU A 210 -3.50 -2.51 -7.91
N GLU A 211 -3.20 -2.50 -9.20
CA GLU A 211 -2.00 -1.93 -9.78
C GLU A 211 -2.26 -0.48 -10.22
N THR A 212 -1.21 0.26 -10.59
CA THR A 212 -1.31 1.67 -11.03
C THR A 212 -2.27 1.90 -12.21
N ARG A 213 -2.52 0.89 -13.04
CA ARG A 213 -3.41 0.98 -14.22
C ARG A 213 -4.31 -0.25 -14.42
N ARG A 214 -4.47 -1.09 -13.39
CA ARG A 214 -5.18 -2.38 -13.51
C ARG A 214 -5.87 -2.75 -12.21
N LEU A 215 -7.06 -3.31 -12.30
CA LEU A 215 -7.77 -3.94 -11.18
C LEU A 215 -8.00 -5.41 -11.52
N LEU A 216 -7.48 -6.28 -10.67
CA LEU A 216 -7.54 -7.74 -10.80
C LEU A 216 -8.39 -8.30 -9.66
N LEU A 217 -9.43 -9.05 -9.99
CA LEU A 217 -10.32 -9.69 -9.02
C LEU A 217 -10.46 -11.17 -9.34
N ALA A 218 -9.98 -12.02 -8.44
CA ALA A 218 -10.14 -13.47 -8.49
C ALA A 218 -11.14 -13.91 -7.41
N VAL A 219 -12.17 -14.66 -7.83
CA VAL A 219 -13.18 -15.25 -6.94
C VAL A 219 -13.26 -16.74 -7.25
N PRO A 220 -13.15 -17.64 -6.25
CA PRO A 220 -13.27 -19.08 -6.49
C PRO A 220 -14.60 -19.43 -7.17
N GLY A 221 -14.53 -20.21 -8.24
CA GLY A 221 -15.70 -20.61 -9.04
C GLY A 221 -16.17 -19.61 -10.11
N HIS A 222 -15.57 -18.41 -10.19
CA HIS A 222 -15.83 -17.44 -11.26
C HIS A 222 -14.59 -17.21 -12.14
N PRO A 223 -14.76 -16.84 -13.42
CA PRO A 223 -13.65 -16.35 -14.23
C PRO A 223 -12.99 -15.11 -13.59
N PRO A 224 -11.65 -15.00 -13.59
CA PRO A 224 -10.98 -13.80 -13.07
C PRO A 224 -11.41 -12.57 -13.88
N LEU A 225 -11.66 -11.48 -13.16
CA LEU A 225 -12.01 -10.19 -13.74
C LEU A 225 -10.76 -9.31 -13.77
N ASP A 226 -10.39 -8.87 -14.97
CA ASP A 226 -9.27 -7.97 -15.24
C ASP A 226 -9.81 -6.70 -15.88
N ILE A 227 -9.57 -5.55 -15.23
CA ILE A 227 -10.02 -4.23 -15.68
C ILE A 227 -8.79 -3.34 -15.93
N ASP A 228 -8.56 -3.03 -17.19
CA ASP A 228 -7.60 -2.03 -17.66
C ASP A 228 -8.11 -0.62 -17.34
N LEU A 229 -7.47 0.04 -16.35
CA LEU A 229 -7.81 1.39 -15.91
C LEU A 229 -7.21 2.48 -16.82
N SER A 230 -6.30 2.15 -17.75
CA SER A 230 -5.65 3.15 -18.62
C SER A 230 -6.62 3.85 -19.58
N ARG A 231 -7.82 3.28 -19.77
CA ARG A 231 -8.90 3.81 -20.61
C ARG A 231 -9.67 4.94 -19.95
N PHE A 232 -9.52 5.14 -18.64
CA PHE A 232 -10.11 6.25 -17.92
C PHE A 232 -9.12 7.41 -17.95
N GLY A 233 -9.24 8.26 -18.98
CA GLY A 233 -8.33 9.40 -19.21
C GLY A 233 -8.43 10.46 -18.10
N CYS A 234 -7.67 10.24 -17.03
CA CYS A 234 -7.46 11.11 -15.87
C CYS A 234 -5.99 11.56 -15.82
#